data_AF-A0A662CGI0-F1
#
_entry.id   AF-A0A662CGI0-F1
#
_cell.length_a   1.000
_cell.length_b   1.000
_cell.length_c   1.000
_cell.angle_alpha   90.00
_cell.angle_beta   90.00
_cell.angle_gamma   90.00
#
_symmetry.space_group_name_H-M   'P 1'
#
loop_
_entity.id
_entity.type
_entity.pdbx_description
1 polymer ?
#
loop_
_entity_poly.entity_id
_entity_poly.type
_entity_poly.pdbx_seq_one_letter_code
_entity_poly.pdbx_strand_id
1 'polypeptide(L)'
;MRVREELDFEAGLIASYGYEVYRGKERLYWYDDFPHPDDPALAPTFPHHKHIPPDMKRHRVPAPEIRFDRPNLPVIIREIEELLYRERD
;
A
#
# COMPACT_ATOMS: atom_id res chain seq x y z
N MET A 1 -6.66 -10.70 2.14
CA MET A 1 -5.49 -9.81 2.13
C MET A 1 -4.23 -10.64 2.32
N ARG A 2 -3.12 -10.26 1.69
CA ARG A 2 -1.78 -10.78 2.00
C ARG A 2 -0.94 -9.64 2.55
N VAL A 3 -0.10 -9.94 3.54
CA VAL A 3 0.73 -8.95 4.26
C VAL A 3 2.14 -9.48 4.35
N ARG A 4 3.10 -8.59 4.07
CA ARG A 4 4.52 -8.75 4.40
C ARG A 4 5.01 -7.44 4.99
N GLU A 5 5.61 -7.50 6.17
CA GLU A 5 6.42 -6.43 6.74
C GLU A 5 7.73 -7.06 7.21
N GLU A 6 8.84 -6.45 6.88
CA GLU A 6 10.14 -6.73 7.45
C GLU A 6 10.44 -5.65 8.48
N LEU A 7 10.75 -6.04 9.71
CA LEU A 7 10.92 -5.12 10.82
C LEU A 7 12.38 -5.11 11.25
N ASP A 8 12.95 -3.92 11.34
CA ASP A 8 14.20 -3.68 12.04
C ASP A 8 13.87 -3.28 13.49
N PHE A 9 14.07 -4.20 14.42
CA PHE A 9 13.80 -3.98 15.84
C PHE A 9 14.79 -3.03 16.51
N GLU A 10 16.03 -2.95 16.00
CA GLU A 10 17.03 -2.04 16.54
C GLU A 10 16.69 -0.60 16.13
N ALA A 11 16.33 -0.39 14.86
CA ALA A 11 15.89 0.90 14.36
C ALA A 11 14.46 1.27 14.79
N GLY A 12 13.63 0.28 15.14
CA GLY A 12 12.21 0.48 15.43
C GLY A 12 11.39 0.85 14.19
N LEU A 13 11.80 0.36 13.01
CA LEU A 13 11.23 0.73 11.71
C LEU A 13 10.75 -0.50 10.93
N ILE A 14 9.82 -0.26 10.02
CA ILE A 14 9.55 -1.17 8.90
C ILE A 14 10.69 -0.97 7.90
N ALA A 15 11.46 -2.02 7.63
CA ALA A 15 12.55 -2.01 6.67
C ALA A 15 12.07 -2.22 5.23
N SER A 16 11.03 -3.05 5.06
CA SER A 16 10.31 -3.18 3.79
C SER A 16 8.90 -3.71 3.96
N TYR A 17 8.01 -3.51 2.99
CA TYR A 17 6.64 -4.01 3.08
C TYR A 17 5.99 -4.40 1.75
N GLY A 18 4.89 -5.13 1.83
CA GLY A 18 3.95 -5.35 0.76
C GLY A 18 2.56 -5.69 1.29
N TYR A 19 1.53 -4.98 0.82
CA TYR A 19 0.14 -5.24 1.18
C TYR A 19 -0.68 -5.50 -0.07
N GLU A 20 -1.28 -6.69 -0.20
CA GLU A 20 -2.11 -7.03 -1.35
C GLU A 20 -3.56 -7.30 -0.94
N VAL A 21 -4.49 -6.60 -1.56
CA VAL A 21 -5.92 -6.72 -1.28
C VAL A 21 -6.63 -7.44 -2.43
N TYR A 22 -7.44 -8.43 -2.07
CA TYR A 22 -8.10 -9.33 -3.02
C TYR A 22 -9.57 -9.47 -2.71
N ARG A 23 -10.36 -9.65 -3.78
CA ARG A 23 -11.72 -10.18 -3.75
C ARG A 23 -11.74 -11.55 -4.44
N GLY A 24 -11.87 -12.61 -3.66
CA GLY A 24 -11.69 -13.96 -4.19
C GLY A 24 -10.32 -14.11 -4.84
N LYS A 25 -10.28 -14.28 -6.17
CA LYS A 25 -9.04 -14.38 -6.96
C LYS A 25 -8.61 -13.07 -7.61
N GLU A 26 -9.46 -12.05 -7.60
CA GLU A 26 -9.18 -10.75 -8.18
C GLU A 26 -8.35 -9.91 -7.21
N ARG A 27 -7.23 -9.34 -7.67
CA ARG A 27 -6.45 -8.37 -6.89
C ARG A 27 -7.00 -6.98 -7.14
N LEU A 28 -7.50 -6.33 -6.10
CA LEU A 28 -8.14 -5.01 -6.18
C LEU A 28 -7.11 -3.87 -6.20
N TYR A 29 -6.08 -3.96 -5.34
CA TYR A 29 -4.96 -3.04 -5.25
C TYR A 29 -3.82 -3.67 -4.45
N TRP A 30 -2.65 -3.04 -4.51
CA TRP A 30 -1.57 -3.33 -3.57
C TRP A 30 -0.74 -2.08 -3.28
N TYR A 31 0.05 -2.16 -2.23
CA TYR A 31 1.07 -1.20 -1.86
C TYR A 31 2.41 -1.92 -1.80
N ASP A 32 3.46 -1.26 -2.25
CA ASP A 32 4.84 -1.67 -2.04
C ASP A 32 5.75 -0.43 -1.91
N ASP A 33 7.01 -0.69 -1.62
CA ASP A 33 8.07 0.29 -1.41
C ASP A 33 9.13 0.25 -2.54
N PHE A 34 8.80 -0.33 -3.70
CA PHE A 34 9.73 -0.36 -4.81
C PHE A 34 9.97 1.07 -5.34
N PRO A 35 11.20 1.59 -5.33
CA PRO A 35 11.44 2.99 -5.63
C PRO A 35 11.21 3.30 -7.11
N HIS A 36 10.54 4.43 -7.37
CA HIS A 36 10.31 5.00 -8.70
C HIS A 36 10.86 6.44 -8.76
N PRO A 37 12.20 6.62 -8.74
CA PRO A 37 12.82 7.96 -8.63
C PRO A 37 12.55 8.86 -9.85
N ASP A 38 12.30 8.27 -11.01
CA ASP A 38 12.05 9.00 -12.26
C ASP A 38 10.57 9.39 -12.45
N ASP A 39 9.68 9.00 -11.53
CA ASP A 39 8.27 9.37 -11.57
C ASP A 39 7.99 10.55 -10.63
N PRO A 40 7.90 11.80 -11.14
CA PRO A 40 7.67 12.96 -10.31
C PRO A 40 6.30 12.95 -9.61
N ALA A 41 5.32 12.20 -10.12
CA ALA A 41 4.02 12.09 -9.48
C ALA A 41 4.10 11.32 -8.15
N LEU A 42 5.09 10.43 -7.98
CA LEU A 42 5.27 9.62 -6.78
C LEU A 42 6.26 10.23 -5.77
N ALA A 43 7.01 11.26 -6.17
CA ALA A 43 7.95 11.96 -5.31
C ALA A 43 7.40 12.39 -3.93
N PRO A 44 6.14 12.86 -3.79
CA PRO A 44 5.62 13.30 -2.49
C PRO A 44 5.59 12.22 -1.40
N THR A 45 5.59 10.95 -1.77
CA THR A 45 5.51 9.83 -0.84
C THR A 45 6.61 8.82 -1.05
N PHE A 46 7.68 9.17 -1.78
CA PHE A 46 8.77 8.25 -2.12
C PHE A 46 9.30 7.49 -0.88
N PRO A 47 9.43 6.14 -0.92
CA PRO A 47 9.14 5.23 -2.03
C PRO A 47 7.69 4.70 -2.05
N HIS A 48 6.87 5.10 -1.07
CA HIS A 48 5.54 4.58 -0.84
C HIS A 48 4.56 4.93 -1.95
N HIS A 49 3.94 3.91 -2.52
CA HIS A 49 2.90 4.10 -3.51
C HIS A 49 1.89 2.96 -3.49
N LYS A 50 0.77 3.20 -4.16
CA LYS A 50 -0.33 2.26 -4.31
C LYS A 50 -0.57 1.99 -5.78
N HIS A 51 -0.82 0.74 -6.12
CA HIS A 51 -1.22 0.32 -7.44
C HIS A 51 -2.73 0.09 -7.52
N ILE A 52 -3.40 0.76 -8.45
CA ILE A 52 -4.86 0.76 -8.58
C ILE A 52 -5.31 0.56 -10.04
N PRO A 53 -6.52 0.06 -10.31
CA PRO A 53 -7.04 -0.05 -11.68
C PRO A 53 -7.26 1.32 -12.34
N PRO A 54 -7.28 1.40 -13.69
CA PRO A 54 -6.93 0.36 -14.66
C PRO A 54 -5.41 0.19 -14.84
N ASP A 55 -4.97 -0.92 -15.45
CA ASP A 55 -3.56 -1.29 -15.66
C ASP A 55 -2.68 -1.06 -14.42
N MET A 56 -2.99 -1.78 -13.35
CA MET A 56 -2.37 -1.59 -12.04
C MET A 56 -0.84 -1.73 -12.07
N LYS A 57 -0.25 -2.42 -13.05
CA LYS A 57 1.22 -2.51 -13.19
C LYS A 57 1.85 -1.18 -13.60
N ARG A 58 1.07 -0.26 -14.15
CA ARG A 58 1.48 1.06 -14.64
C ARG A 58 0.79 2.21 -13.93
N HIS A 59 -0.39 1.97 -13.36
CA HIS A 59 -1.15 2.98 -12.63
C HIS A 59 -0.82 2.94 -11.14
N ARG A 60 0.00 3.91 -10.74
CA ARG A 60 0.46 4.13 -9.37
C ARG A 60 -0.04 5.48 -8.88
N VAL A 61 -0.35 5.56 -7.60
CA VAL A 61 -0.68 6.81 -6.92
C VAL A 61 0.13 6.95 -5.63
N PRO A 62 0.43 8.18 -5.18
CA PRO A 62 1.06 8.43 -3.90
C PRO A 62 0.31 7.79 -2.74
N ALA A 63 1.06 7.34 -1.73
CA ALA A 63 0.51 6.70 -0.53
C ALA A 63 0.92 7.47 0.74
N PRO A 64 0.33 8.66 1.00
CA PRO A 64 0.75 9.53 2.10
C PRO A 64 0.50 8.95 3.49
N GLU A 65 -0.39 7.95 3.57
CA GLU A 65 -0.71 7.27 4.81
C GLU A 65 0.23 6.10 5.13
N ILE A 66 1.10 5.70 4.21
CA ILE A 66 2.05 4.61 4.39
C ILE A 66 3.41 5.17 4.75
N ARG A 67 4.04 4.59 5.78
CA ARG A 67 5.30 5.09 6.35
C ARG A 67 6.14 3.94 6.89
N PHE A 68 7.43 4.17 7.08
CA PHE A 68 8.32 3.21 7.74
C PHE A 68 8.33 3.33 9.28
N ASP A 69 7.92 4.48 9.82
CA ASP A 69 8.04 4.84 11.24
C ASP A 69 6.75 4.62 12.07
N ARG A 70 5.74 3.98 11.48
CA ARG A 70 4.49 3.59 12.17
C ARG A 70 3.88 2.33 11.55
N PRO A 71 3.00 1.62 12.29
CA PRO A 71 2.26 0.49 11.73
C PRO A 71 1.37 0.93 10.55
N ASN A 72 1.52 0.26 9.41
CA ASN A 72 0.72 0.54 8.22
C ASN A 72 -0.57 -0.28 8.18
N LEU A 73 -0.57 -1.47 8.76
CA LEU A 73 -1.70 -2.40 8.70
C LEU A 73 -3.05 -1.78 9.15
N PRO A 74 -3.14 -0.94 10.19
CA PRO A 74 -4.40 -0.28 10.55
C PRO A 74 -4.98 0.62 9.43
N VAL A 75 -4.13 1.27 8.64
CA VAL A 75 -4.56 2.09 7.49
C VAL A 75 -5.21 1.20 6.43
N ILE A 76 -4.57 0.07 6.12
CA ILE A 76 -5.06 -0.86 5.09
C ILE A 76 -6.36 -1.53 5.53
N ILE A 77 -6.47 -1.92 6.80
CA ILE A 77 -7.70 -2.52 7.34
C ILE A 77 -8.86 -1.53 7.22
N ARG A 78 -8.68 -0.28 7.65
CA ARG A 78 -9.72 0.75 7.55
C ARG A 78 -10.18 0.95 6.11
N GLU A 79 -9.25 0.98 5.16
CA GLU A 79 -9.61 1.11 3.75
C GLU A 79 -10.43 -0.10 3.25
N ILE A 80 -10.06 -1.32 3.63
CA ILE A 80 -10.84 -2.53 3.30
C ILE A 80 -12.24 -2.44 3.91
N GLU A 81 -12.38 -2.00 5.16
CA GLU A 81 -13.66 -1.81 5.81
C GLU A 81 -14.54 -0.82 5.03
N GLU A 82 -13.99 0.34 4.66
CA GLU A 82 -14.70 1.35 3.84
C GLU A 82 -15.20 0.77 2.51
N LEU A 83 -14.39 -0.06 1.84
CA LEU A 83 -14.80 -0.73 0.59
C LEU A 83 -15.93 -1.73 0.83
N LEU A 84 -15.88 -2.50 1.93
CA LEU A 84 -16.94 -3.44 2.29
C LEU A 84 -18.24 -2.74 2.66
N TYR A 85 -18.19 -1.54 3.25
CA TYR A 85 -19.38 -0.76 3.56
C TYR A 85 -20.03 -0.16 2.31
N ARG A 86 -19.25 0.43 1.39
CA ARG A 86 -19.77 1.02 0.14
C ARG A 86 -20.50 0.02 -0.78
N GLU A 87 -20.29 -1.27 -0.59
CA GLU A 87 -20.95 -2.32 -1.39
C GLU A 87 -22.25 -2.84 -0.78
N ARG A 88 -22.53 -2.46 0.46
CA ARG A 88 -23.76 -2.82 1.16
C ARG A 88 -24.85 -1.76 1.00
N ASP A 89 -24.47 -0.57 0.55
CA ASP A 89 -25.36 0.54 0.17
C ASP A 89 -25.76 0.44 -1.31
#